data_AF-A0A319E3B6-F1
#
_entry.id   AF-A0A319E3B6-F1
#
_cell.length_a   1.000
_cell.length_b   1.000
_cell.length_c   1.000
_cell.angle_alpha   90.00
_cell.angle_beta   90.00
_cell.angle_gamma   90.00
#
_symmetry.space_group_name_H-M   'P 1'
#
loop_
_entity.id
_entity.type
_entity.pdbx_description
1 polymer ?
#
loop_
_entity_poly.entity_id
_entity_poly.type
_entity_poly.pdbx_seq_one_letter_code
_entity_poly.pdbx_strand_id
1 'polypeptide(L)'
;MANMQPTTARALVSHGPYKTGGWKLQNISLRPLRENELLVEVIASGVCQTDLHFAGLESGHGVHYPRVMGHEGAGYVRQIGPNVTAARVDDPVLMSFSSCQTCECCRRGHPAHCHTFDPINFESTSENYVFREEKEEGSAQSTDPDIFGQFFGQSRFASWTIVQEEAVVNVSGLVEGREELQLLAPLGCGIQTGAGAVINAAGAKPEDSIAVLGLGG
;
A
#
# COMPACT_ATOMS: atom_id res chain seq x y z
N MET A 1 -20.85 8.57 15.88
CA MET A 1 -19.65 7.99 16.50
C MET A 1 -18.49 8.86 16.06
N ALA A 2 -17.67 9.35 17.00
CA ALA A 2 -16.68 10.38 16.71
C ALA A 2 -15.60 9.86 15.74
N ASN A 3 -15.43 10.56 14.62
CA ASN A 3 -14.30 10.43 13.70
C ASN A 3 -13.01 10.68 14.49
N MET A 4 -12.34 9.62 14.94
CA MET A 4 -10.98 9.73 15.46
C MET A 4 -10.05 9.29 14.34
N GLN A 5 -9.84 10.17 13.36
CA GLN A 5 -8.60 10.05 12.59
C GLN A 5 -7.46 10.21 13.59
N PRO A 6 -6.43 9.34 13.55
CA PRO A 6 -5.22 9.56 14.33
C PRO A 6 -4.73 10.97 13.98
N THR A 7 -4.65 11.84 14.98
CA THR A 7 -4.16 13.21 14.76
C THR A 7 -2.75 13.19 14.21
N THR A 8 -1.96 12.17 14.57
CA THR A 8 -0.56 12.03 14.20
C THR A 8 -0.19 10.58 13.89
N ALA A 9 0.44 10.37 12.73
CA ALA A 9 1.07 9.13 12.30
C ALA A 9 2.57 9.36 12.10
N ARG A 10 3.39 8.32 12.25
CA ARG A 10 4.81 8.35 11.86
C ARG A 10 5.01 7.70 10.49
N ALA A 11 5.82 8.32 9.64
CA ALA A 11 6.20 7.77 8.34
C ALA A 11 7.63 8.10 7.95
N LEU A 12 8.23 7.22 7.15
CA LEU A 12 9.48 7.47 6.44
C LEU A 12 9.17 8.19 5.13
N VAL A 13 9.32 9.51 5.13
CA VAL A 13 9.05 10.38 3.99
C VAL A 13 10.32 10.56 3.18
N SER A 14 10.25 10.27 1.89
CA SER A 14 11.32 10.47 0.93
C SER A 14 11.18 11.86 0.29
N HIS A 15 12.20 12.70 0.37
CA HIS A 15 12.27 14.00 -0.33
C HIS A 15 13.15 13.98 -1.59
N GLY A 16 13.63 12.80 -1.96
CA GLY A 16 14.51 12.56 -3.11
C GLY A 16 15.01 11.11 -3.11
N PRO A 17 15.86 10.74 -4.06
CA PRO A 17 16.44 9.40 -4.11
C PRO A 17 17.20 9.06 -2.82
N TYR A 18 17.21 7.79 -2.40
CA TYR A 18 17.88 7.40 -1.14
C TYR A 18 19.37 7.77 -1.11
N LYS A 19 20.02 7.84 -2.27
CA LYS A 19 21.44 8.20 -2.43
C LYS A 19 21.74 9.65 -2.05
N THR A 20 20.74 10.54 -2.04
CA THR A 20 20.91 11.96 -1.71
C THR A 20 20.73 12.23 -0.21
N GLY A 21 20.34 11.23 0.59
CA GLY A 21 20.20 11.35 2.05
C GLY A 21 18.95 12.11 2.51
N GLY A 22 17.97 12.33 1.63
CA GLY A 22 16.78 13.15 1.90
C GLY A 22 15.60 12.43 2.58
N TRP A 23 15.79 11.25 3.17
CA TRP A 23 14.69 10.49 3.78
C TRP A 23 14.60 10.76 5.27
N LYS A 24 13.39 11.01 5.76
CA LYS A 24 13.16 11.42 7.15
C LYS A 24 12.03 10.62 7.76
N LEU A 25 12.29 10.08 8.95
CA LEU A 25 11.24 9.50 9.77
C LEU A 25 10.60 10.63 10.59
N GLN A 26 9.39 11.04 10.21
CA GLN A 26 8.73 12.22 10.75
C GLN A 26 7.24 11.98 11.04
N ASN A 27 6.64 12.93 11.75
CA ASN A 27 5.21 12.95 11.99
C ASN A 27 4.47 13.50 10.77
N ILE A 28 3.36 12.86 10.45
CA ILE A 28 2.47 13.18 9.35
C ILE A 28 1.03 13.06 9.81
N SER A 29 0.11 13.71 9.10
CA SER A 29 -1.32 13.45 9.23
C SER A 29 -1.89 13.00 7.88
N LEU A 30 -3.05 12.35 7.92
CA LEU A 30 -3.74 11.80 6.75
C LEU A 30 -4.96 12.65 6.43
N ARG A 31 -5.33 12.76 5.15
CA ARG A 31 -6.63 13.30 4.76
C ARG A 31 -7.80 12.43 5.27
N PRO A 32 -9.03 12.95 5.35
CA PRO A 32 -10.23 12.14 5.61
C PRO A 32 -10.40 10.97 4.63
N LEU A 33 -11.02 9.89 5.12
CA LEU A 33 -11.44 8.76 4.28
C LEU A 33 -12.52 9.19 3.28
N ARG A 34 -12.44 8.61 2.08
CA ARG A 34 -13.45 8.68 1.03
C ARG A 34 -14.26 7.39 0.99
N GLU A 35 -15.18 7.30 0.03
CA GLU A 35 -15.90 6.06 -0.26
C GLU A 35 -14.94 4.93 -0.64
N ASN A 36 -15.27 3.70 -0.27
CA ASN A 36 -14.51 2.48 -0.52
C ASN A 36 -13.10 2.46 0.10
N GLU A 37 -12.75 3.42 0.96
CA GLU A 37 -11.45 3.49 1.60
C GLU A 37 -11.45 2.95 3.03
N LEU A 38 -10.36 2.31 3.45
CA LEU A 38 -10.10 1.88 4.81
C LEU A 38 -8.89 2.62 5.37
N LEU A 39 -8.97 2.99 6.65
CA LEU A 39 -7.81 3.38 7.44
C LEU A 39 -7.27 2.14 8.16
N VAL A 40 -6.00 1.83 7.91
CA VAL A 40 -5.32 0.66 8.49
C VAL A 40 -4.19 1.12 9.42
N GLU A 41 -4.17 0.58 10.63
CA GLU A 41 -3.00 0.62 11.52
C GLU A 41 -2.00 -0.43 11.03
N VAL A 42 -0.84 0.02 10.55
CA VAL A 42 0.18 -0.85 9.98
C VAL A 42 0.99 -1.48 11.09
N ILE A 43 1.04 -2.82 11.10
CA ILE A 43 1.79 -3.60 12.09
C ILE A 43 3.14 -4.05 11.54
N ALA A 44 3.23 -4.34 10.24
CA ALA A 44 4.46 -4.63 9.53
C ALA A 44 4.35 -4.24 8.06
N SER A 45 5.52 -3.98 7.46
CA SER A 45 5.69 -3.91 6.01
C SER A 45 6.90 -4.75 5.63
N GLY A 46 6.77 -5.58 4.60
CA GLY A 46 7.92 -6.12 3.89
C GLY A 46 8.69 -5.00 3.18
N VAL A 47 9.96 -5.28 2.87
CA VAL A 47 10.84 -4.41 2.08
C VAL A 47 11.34 -5.23 0.90
N CYS A 48 10.93 -4.83 -0.29
CA CYS A 48 11.22 -5.57 -1.52
C CYS A 48 12.20 -4.79 -2.41
N GLN A 49 12.87 -5.50 -3.31
CA GLN A 49 13.78 -4.91 -4.30
C GLN A 49 13.08 -3.85 -5.16
N THR A 50 11.77 -3.98 -5.39
CA THR A 50 10.95 -2.96 -6.05
C THR A 50 10.96 -1.64 -5.28
N ASP A 51 10.85 -1.66 -3.94
CA ASP A 51 10.96 -0.42 -3.15
C ASP A 51 12.33 0.24 -3.36
N LEU A 52 13.40 -0.54 -3.33
CA LEU A 52 14.78 -0.05 -3.52
C LEU A 52 15.04 0.46 -4.94
N HIS A 53 14.43 -0.17 -5.95
CA HIS A 53 14.49 0.30 -7.33
C HIS A 53 13.91 1.71 -7.44
N PHE A 54 12.66 1.89 -7.00
CA PHE A 54 11.99 3.19 -7.01
C PHE A 54 12.66 4.21 -6.09
N ALA A 55 13.21 3.76 -4.96
CA ALA A 55 13.95 4.59 -4.03
C ALA A 55 15.13 5.30 -4.68
N GLY A 56 15.73 4.69 -5.70
CA GLY A 56 16.95 5.19 -6.36
C GLY A 56 16.70 6.14 -7.52
N LEU A 57 15.44 6.38 -7.90
CA LEU A 57 15.06 7.14 -9.07
C LEU A 57 14.88 8.63 -8.76
N GLU A 58 15.29 9.46 -9.70
CA GLU A 58 14.96 10.89 -9.73
C GLU A 58 13.48 11.11 -10.05
N SER A 59 12.96 12.31 -9.77
CA SER A 59 11.60 12.69 -10.15
C SER A 59 11.37 12.49 -11.65
N GLY A 60 10.25 11.85 -12.01
CA GLY A 60 9.94 11.49 -13.39
C GLY A 60 8.67 10.66 -13.48
N HIS A 61 8.49 9.92 -14.58
CA HIS A 61 7.33 9.06 -14.77
C HIS A 61 7.20 8.05 -13.61
N GLY A 62 6.13 8.17 -12.82
CA GLY A 62 5.82 7.30 -11.69
C GLY A 62 6.63 7.55 -10.41
N VAL A 63 7.47 8.60 -10.38
CA VAL A 63 8.29 8.96 -9.21
C VAL A 63 8.12 10.43 -8.90
N HIS A 64 7.49 10.69 -7.76
CA HIS A 64 7.19 12.03 -7.30
C HIS A 64 7.63 12.18 -5.84
N TYR A 65 8.24 13.31 -5.51
CA TYR A 65 8.64 13.65 -4.14
C TYR A 65 7.90 14.92 -3.70
N PRO A 66 7.53 15.06 -2.40
CA PRO A 66 7.74 14.07 -1.35
C PRO A 66 6.75 12.89 -1.44
N ARG A 67 7.19 11.69 -1.00
CA ARG A 67 6.38 10.47 -1.00
C ARG A 67 6.65 9.58 0.19
N VAL A 68 5.67 8.74 0.53
CA VAL A 68 5.84 7.56 1.39
C VAL A 68 5.82 6.32 0.49
N MET A 69 6.69 5.35 0.76
CA MET A 69 6.83 4.13 -0.05
C MET A 69 6.42 2.88 0.73
N GLY A 70 6.78 1.68 0.27
CA GLY A 70 6.41 0.41 0.89
C GLY A 70 5.12 -0.15 0.29
N HIS A 71 5.15 -1.42 -0.10
CA HIS A 71 4.06 -2.07 -0.83
C HIS A 71 3.70 -3.50 -0.36
N GLU A 72 4.14 -3.89 0.82
CA GLU A 72 3.90 -5.21 1.39
C GLU A 72 3.40 -5.09 2.83
N GLY A 73 2.26 -4.42 3.04
CA GLY A 73 1.80 -4.16 4.40
C GLY A 73 0.80 -5.16 4.97
N ALA A 74 0.84 -5.32 6.29
CA ALA A 74 -0.15 -6.01 7.10
C ALA A 74 -0.58 -5.14 8.29
N GLY A 75 -1.86 -5.22 8.67
CA GLY A 75 -2.41 -4.31 9.67
C GLY A 75 -3.79 -4.65 10.20
N TYR A 76 -4.33 -3.76 11.02
CA TYR A 76 -5.71 -3.84 11.50
C TYR A 76 -6.52 -2.66 10.97
N VAL A 77 -7.74 -2.91 10.52
CA VAL A 77 -8.66 -1.84 10.12
C VAL A 77 -9.08 -1.05 11.35
N ARG A 78 -9.03 0.28 11.29
CA ARG A 78 -9.44 1.15 12.41
C ARG A 78 -10.57 2.11 12.04
N GLN A 79 -10.75 2.38 10.76
CA GLN A 79 -11.89 3.12 10.25
C GLN A 79 -12.23 2.64 8.83
N ILE A 80 -13.50 2.68 8.48
CA ILE A 80 -13.99 2.39 7.14
C ILE A 80 -14.73 3.60 6.59
N GLY A 81 -14.56 3.87 5.30
CA GLY A 81 -15.32 4.82 4.54
C GLY A 81 -16.71 4.28 4.17
N PRO A 82 -17.57 5.11 3.58
CA PRO A 82 -18.84 4.65 3.02
C PRO A 82 -18.62 3.52 2.01
N ASN A 83 -19.61 2.63 1.88
CA ASN A 83 -19.67 1.53 0.91
C ASN A 83 -18.66 0.38 1.10
N VAL A 84 -17.70 0.49 2.01
CA VAL A 84 -16.75 -0.59 2.31
C VAL A 84 -17.48 -1.85 2.78
N THR A 85 -17.16 -2.97 2.14
CA THR A 85 -17.65 -4.32 2.46
C THR A 85 -16.53 -5.34 2.66
N ALA A 86 -15.31 -5.08 2.19
CA ALA A 86 -14.20 -6.03 2.25
C ALA A 86 -13.76 -6.41 3.68
N ALA A 87 -13.92 -5.51 4.66
CA ALA A 87 -13.54 -5.73 6.05
C ALA A 87 -14.33 -4.85 7.01
N ARG A 88 -14.25 -5.18 8.30
CA ARG A 88 -14.83 -4.41 9.41
C ARG A 88 -13.73 -3.78 10.26
N VAL A 89 -14.10 -2.79 11.06
CA VAL A 89 -13.19 -2.25 12.10
C VAL A 89 -12.71 -3.40 12.97
N ASP A 90 -11.41 -3.37 13.29
CA ASP A 90 -10.63 -4.36 14.02
C ASP A 90 -10.30 -5.67 13.28
N ASP A 91 -10.73 -5.84 12.03
CA ASP A 91 -10.30 -7.02 11.25
C ASP A 91 -8.80 -6.94 10.88
N PRO A 92 -8.07 -8.07 10.95
CA PRO A 92 -6.72 -8.17 10.43
C PRO A 92 -6.73 -8.26 8.90
N VAL A 93 -5.84 -7.51 8.26
CA VAL A 93 -5.80 -7.38 6.82
C VAL A 93 -4.38 -7.43 6.26
N LEU A 94 -4.26 -8.01 5.06
CA LEU A 94 -3.11 -7.90 4.18
C LEU A 94 -3.43 -6.92 3.05
N MET A 95 -2.42 -6.21 2.56
CA MET A 95 -2.60 -5.15 1.57
C MET A 95 -1.80 -5.47 0.31
N SER A 96 -2.43 -5.32 -0.85
CA SER A 96 -1.82 -5.49 -2.17
C SER A 96 -1.96 -4.21 -3.00
N PHE A 97 -1.84 -4.31 -4.32
CA PHE A 97 -1.97 -3.20 -5.24
C PHE A 97 -3.43 -2.85 -5.55
N SER A 98 -3.69 -1.58 -5.84
CA SER A 98 -5.01 -1.11 -6.26
C SER A 98 -5.23 -1.29 -7.76
N SER A 99 -6.48 -1.42 -8.17
CA SER A 99 -6.86 -1.55 -9.59
C SER A 99 -8.29 -1.04 -9.81
N CYS A 100 -8.60 -0.55 -11.03
CA CYS A 100 -9.82 0.25 -11.25
C CYS A 100 -11.16 -0.50 -11.16
N GLN A 101 -11.16 -1.82 -11.02
CA GLN A 101 -12.34 -2.71 -10.97
C GLN A 101 -13.28 -2.67 -12.19
N THR A 102 -13.04 -1.77 -13.15
CA THR A 102 -14.01 -1.44 -14.19
C THR A 102 -13.50 -1.70 -15.60
N CYS A 103 -12.17 -1.80 -15.84
CA CYS A 103 -11.65 -2.15 -17.16
C CYS A 103 -11.88 -3.64 -17.50
N GLU A 104 -11.67 -4.02 -18.77
CA GLU A 104 -11.90 -5.40 -19.22
C GLU A 104 -11.06 -6.40 -18.42
N CYS A 105 -9.76 -6.15 -18.23
CA CYS A 105 -8.89 -7.03 -17.46
C CYS A 105 -9.38 -7.23 -16.03
N CYS A 106 -9.77 -6.15 -15.34
CA CYS A 106 -10.32 -6.23 -13.98
C CYS A 106 -11.63 -7.04 -13.94
N ARG A 107 -12.58 -6.76 -14.85
CA ARG A 107 -13.86 -7.50 -14.91
C ARG A 107 -13.69 -8.99 -15.22
N ARG A 108 -12.58 -9.38 -15.83
CA ARG A 108 -12.22 -10.78 -16.13
C ARG A 108 -11.38 -11.44 -15.03
N GLY A 109 -11.16 -10.77 -13.90
CA GLY A 109 -10.39 -11.31 -12.78
C GLY A 109 -8.87 -11.20 -12.94
N HIS A 110 -8.39 -10.27 -13.78
CA HIS A 110 -6.96 -10.04 -14.00
C HIS A 110 -6.54 -8.61 -13.60
N PRO A 111 -6.63 -8.25 -12.30
CA PRO A 111 -6.32 -6.89 -11.83
C PRO A 111 -4.86 -6.49 -12.03
N ALA A 112 -3.93 -7.46 -12.10
CA ALA A 112 -2.51 -7.22 -12.42
C ALA A 112 -2.28 -6.65 -13.83
N HIS A 113 -3.29 -6.73 -14.71
CA HIS A 113 -3.26 -6.16 -16.06
C HIS A 113 -4.23 -4.98 -16.20
N CYS A 114 -4.56 -4.31 -15.10
CA CYS A 114 -5.42 -3.13 -15.11
C CYS A 114 -4.91 -2.07 -16.10
N HIS A 115 -5.78 -1.57 -16.98
CA HIS A 115 -5.41 -0.55 -17.97
C HIS A 115 -4.92 0.77 -17.34
N THR A 116 -5.31 1.02 -16.10
CA THR A 116 -4.96 2.23 -15.34
C THR A 116 -4.10 1.90 -14.12
N PHE A 117 -3.33 0.80 -14.18
CA PHE A 117 -2.46 0.38 -13.07
C PHE A 117 -1.50 1.51 -12.67
N ASP A 118 -0.75 2.06 -13.63
CA ASP A 118 0.25 3.09 -13.35
C ASP A 118 -0.37 4.39 -12.82
N PRO A 119 -1.45 4.94 -13.43
CA PRO A 119 -2.16 6.10 -12.87
C PRO A 119 -2.62 5.94 -11.42
N ILE A 120 -3.04 4.73 -11.02
CA ILE A 120 -3.55 4.46 -9.68
C ILE A 120 -2.40 4.26 -8.67
N ASN A 121 -1.31 3.60 -9.08
CA ASN A 121 -0.29 3.12 -8.16
C ASN A 121 1.01 3.95 -8.14
N PHE A 122 1.25 4.80 -9.15
CA PHE A 122 2.52 5.50 -9.32
C PHE A 122 2.39 6.98 -9.69
N GLU A 123 1.34 7.41 -10.37
CA GLU A 123 1.25 8.78 -10.86
C GLU A 123 0.71 9.77 -9.81
N SER A 124 1.29 10.97 -9.79
CA SER A 124 0.83 12.07 -8.93
C SER A 124 -0.37 12.80 -9.55
N THR A 125 -1.57 12.33 -9.23
CA THR A 125 -2.79 13.12 -9.38
C THR A 125 -3.16 13.75 -8.04
N SER A 126 -4.00 14.79 -8.04
CA SER A 126 -4.53 15.40 -6.80
C SER A 126 -5.16 14.36 -5.86
N GLU A 127 -5.69 13.28 -6.42
CA GLU A 127 -6.36 12.20 -5.69
C GLU A 127 -5.40 11.29 -4.91
N ASN A 128 -4.13 11.25 -5.32
CA ASN A 128 -3.13 10.32 -4.78
C ASN A 128 -2.25 10.96 -3.68
N TYR A 129 -2.49 12.23 -3.35
CA TYR A 129 -1.94 12.86 -2.17
C TYR A 129 -2.78 12.48 -0.94
N VAL A 130 -2.11 11.87 0.03
CA VAL A 130 -2.78 11.29 1.21
C VAL A 130 -2.26 11.91 2.50
N PHE A 131 -0.96 12.20 2.53
CA PHE A 131 -0.27 12.62 3.73
C PHE A 131 0.09 14.10 3.67
N ARG A 132 0.28 14.70 4.84
CA ARG A 132 0.93 16.00 4.99
C ARG A 132 1.88 15.98 6.17
N GLU A 133 2.95 16.75 6.09
CA GLU A 133 3.85 16.95 7.23
C GLU A 133 3.12 17.71 8.35
N GLU A 134 3.26 17.23 9.59
CA GLU A 134 2.83 18.03 10.74
C GLU A 134 3.86 19.13 11.00
N LYS A 135 3.40 20.38 11.08
CA LYS A 135 4.21 21.54 11.48
C LYS A 135 3.66 22.15 12.77
N GLU A 136 4.51 22.87 13.48
CA GLU A 136 4.19 23.49 14.77
C GLU A 136 2.90 24.34 14.70
N GLU A 137 2.12 24.32 15.78
CA GLU A 137 0.91 25.11 15.92
C GLU A 137 1.20 26.60 15.69
N GLY A 138 0.53 27.20 14.70
CA GLY A 138 0.66 28.62 14.37
C GLY A 138 1.24 28.91 12.98
N SER A 139 1.70 27.91 12.21
CA SER A 139 2.01 28.13 10.79
C SER A 139 0.71 28.25 9.98
N ALA A 140 0.57 29.35 9.23
CA ALA A 140 -0.51 29.50 8.26
C ALA A 140 -0.23 28.56 7.08
N GLN A 141 -0.65 27.31 7.18
CA GLN A 141 -0.45 26.30 6.14
C GLN A 141 -1.77 25.67 5.71
N SER A 142 -1.85 25.28 4.44
CA SER A 142 -3.00 24.55 3.89
C SER A 142 -3.25 23.26 4.69
N THR A 143 -4.52 22.88 4.80
CA THR A 143 -4.95 21.58 5.33
C THR A 143 -4.87 20.46 4.29
N ASP A 144 -4.56 20.79 3.04
CA ASP A 144 -4.53 19.85 1.94
C ASP A 144 -3.32 18.91 2.02
N PRO A 145 -3.45 17.64 1.61
CA PRO A 145 -2.33 16.71 1.56
C PRO A 145 -1.32 17.12 0.46
N ASP A 146 -0.03 17.04 0.77
CA ASP A 146 1.08 17.43 -0.11
C ASP A 146 2.17 16.37 -0.27
N ILE A 147 2.02 15.21 0.40
CA ILE A 147 2.88 14.04 0.28
C ILE A 147 2.12 12.91 -0.42
N PHE A 148 2.71 12.37 -1.49
CA PHE A 148 2.16 11.26 -2.25
C PHE A 148 2.08 10.00 -1.38
N GLY A 149 0.93 9.32 -1.39
CA GLY A 149 0.63 8.23 -0.46
C GLY A 149 -0.13 7.06 -1.05
N GLN A 150 0.04 6.81 -2.36
CA GLN A 150 -0.58 5.69 -3.06
C GLN A 150 0.46 4.85 -3.84
N PHE A 151 1.69 4.73 -3.34
CA PHE A 151 2.67 3.81 -3.92
C PHE A 151 2.15 2.38 -3.80
N PHE A 152 1.85 1.74 -4.94
CA PHE A 152 1.08 0.47 -5.00
C PHE A 152 -0.31 0.58 -4.31
N GLY A 153 -0.93 1.75 -4.36
CA GLY A 153 -2.20 2.02 -3.67
C GLY A 153 -2.06 2.01 -2.15
N GLN A 154 -0.81 2.00 -1.66
CA GLN A 154 -0.53 1.74 -0.28
C GLN A 154 0.46 2.69 0.43
N SER A 155 1.73 2.77 0.08
CA SER A 155 2.69 3.60 0.85
C SER A 155 2.79 3.19 2.34
N ARG A 156 3.25 1.96 2.61
CA ARG A 156 3.26 1.34 3.95
C ARG A 156 4.48 1.56 4.83
N PHE A 157 5.44 2.38 4.42
CA PHE A 157 6.46 2.92 5.32
C PHE A 157 5.89 4.04 6.20
N ALA A 158 4.66 3.85 6.67
CA ALA A 158 3.91 4.68 7.59
C ALA A 158 3.18 3.77 8.59
N SER A 159 3.05 4.23 9.82
CA SER A 159 2.29 3.55 10.90
C SER A 159 0.78 3.50 10.64
N TRP A 160 0.28 4.38 9.78
CA TRP A 160 -1.12 4.50 9.43
C TRP A 160 -1.26 4.83 7.97
N THR A 161 -2.36 4.39 7.38
CA THR A 161 -2.47 4.48 5.94
C THR A 161 -3.88 4.28 5.41
N ILE A 162 -4.13 4.85 4.22
CA ILE A 162 -5.41 4.72 3.52
C ILE A 162 -5.26 3.77 2.33
N VAL A 163 -6.19 2.83 2.18
CA VAL A 163 -6.28 1.88 1.06
C VAL A 163 -7.68 1.84 0.50
N GLN A 164 -7.78 1.51 -0.78
CA GLN A 164 -9.04 1.09 -1.38
C GLN A 164 -9.39 -0.34 -0.98
N GLU A 165 -10.68 -0.65 -0.82
CA GLU A 165 -11.12 -1.95 -0.33
C GLU A 165 -10.74 -3.12 -1.24
N GLU A 166 -10.64 -2.90 -2.57
CA GLU A 166 -10.22 -3.95 -3.50
C GLU A 166 -8.75 -4.37 -3.34
N ALA A 167 -7.94 -3.51 -2.71
CA ALA A 167 -6.53 -3.78 -2.44
C ALA A 167 -6.31 -4.48 -1.09
N VAL A 168 -7.40 -4.85 -0.39
CA VAL A 168 -7.37 -5.42 0.94
C VAL A 168 -7.86 -6.87 0.93
N VAL A 169 -7.12 -7.75 1.60
CA VAL A 169 -7.54 -9.11 1.88
C VAL A 169 -7.75 -9.26 3.38
N ASN A 170 -9.00 -9.49 3.77
CA ASN A 170 -9.36 -9.79 5.15
C ASN A 170 -8.93 -11.22 5.52
N VAL A 171 -8.13 -11.34 6.57
CA VAL A 171 -7.60 -12.63 7.05
C VAL A 171 -8.14 -13.00 8.44
N SER A 172 -9.28 -12.42 8.82
CA SER A 172 -9.98 -12.78 10.06
C SER A 172 -10.32 -14.27 10.09
N GLY A 173 -9.93 -14.95 11.17
CA GLY A 173 -10.07 -16.40 11.31
C GLY A 173 -9.02 -17.24 10.57
N LEU A 174 -8.09 -16.61 9.85
CA LEU A 174 -6.92 -17.28 9.22
C LEU A 174 -5.61 -17.01 9.94
N VAL A 175 -5.59 -16.05 10.87
CA VAL A 175 -4.43 -15.68 11.68
C VAL A 175 -4.78 -15.75 13.16
N GLU A 176 -3.86 -16.27 13.96
CA GLU A 176 -4.00 -16.48 15.40
C GLU A 176 -3.59 -15.23 16.21
N GLY A 177 -2.84 -14.31 15.63
CA GLY A 177 -2.46 -13.08 16.32
C GLY A 177 -1.56 -12.12 15.55
N ARG A 178 -1.12 -11.07 16.26
CA ARG A 178 -0.31 -9.98 15.71
C ARG A 178 1.03 -10.45 15.14
N GLU A 179 1.72 -11.38 15.82
CA GLU A 179 3.02 -11.88 15.37
C GLU A 179 2.90 -12.67 14.07
N GLU A 180 1.89 -13.52 13.94
CA GLU A 180 1.63 -14.23 12.70
C GLU A 180 1.27 -13.27 11.56
N LEU A 181 0.40 -12.29 11.83
CA LEU A 181 0.05 -11.26 10.84
C LEU A 181 1.28 -10.50 10.32
N GLN A 182 2.30 -10.25 11.15
CA GLN A 182 3.54 -9.60 10.73
C GLN A 182 4.31 -10.41 9.69
N LEU A 183 4.35 -11.74 9.85
CA LEU A 183 5.06 -12.64 8.94
C LEU A 183 4.39 -12.73 7.56
N LEU A 184 3.09 -12.45 7.50
CA LEU A 184 2.30 -12.54 6.28
C LEU A 184 2.34 -11.27 5.41
N ALA A 185 2.97 -10.18 5.87
CA ALA A 185 3.02 -8.91 5.14
C ALA A 185 3.55 -9.04 3.68
N PRO A 186 4.60 -9.84 3.38
CA PRO A 186 5.09 -10.04 2.01
C PRO A 186 4.14 -10.82 1.08
N LEU A 187 3.04 -11.41 1.58
CA LEU A 187 2.01 -12.01 0.72
C LEU A 187 1.37 -11.00 -0.23
N GLY A 188 1.44 -9.69 0.10
CA GLY A 188 0.91 -8.61 -0.72
C GLY A 188 1.64 -8.36 -2.04
N CYS A 189 2.83 -8.96 -2.28
CA CYS A 189 3.60 -8.78 -3.51
C CYS A 189 4.45 -10.00 -3.90
N GLY A 190 5.67 -10.16 -3.37
CA GLY A 190 6.64 -11.13 -3.88
C GLY A 190 6.15 -12.58 -3.81
N ILE A 191 5.61 -12.97 -2.66
CA ILE A 191 5.15 -14.36 -2.43
C ILE A 191 3.95 -14.70 -3.32
N GLN A 192 2.94 -13.83 -3.42
CA GLN A 192 1.80 -14.09 -4.31
C GLN A 192 2.24 -14.16 -5.79
N THR A 193 3.26 -13.39 -6.18
CA THR A 193 3.77 -13.38 -7.56
C THR A 193 4.43 -14.72 -7.89
N GLY A 194 5.31 -15.21 -7.03
CA GLY A 194 5.96 -16.50 -7.22
C GLY A 194 4.96 -17.67 -7.21
N ALA A 195 4.07 -17.70 -6.22
CA ALA A 195 3.03 -18.73 -6.13
C ALA A 195 2.06 -18.68 -7.33
N GLY A 196 1.61 -17.48 -7.71
CA GLY A 196 0.71 -17.26 -8.84
C GLY A 196 1.33 -17.62 -10.19
N ALA A 197 2.64 -17.42 -10.37
CA ALA A 197 3.34 -17.84 -11.58
C ALA A 197 3.26 -19.36 -11.80
N VAL A 198 3.40 -20.15 -10.71
CA VAL A 198 3.30 -21.61 -10.77
C VAL A 198 1.85 -22.08 -10.90
N ILE A 199 0.98 -21.61 -10.00
CA ILE A 199 -0.39 -22.12 -9.86
C ILE A 199 -1.29 -21.59 -10.97
N ASN A 200 -1.22 -20.30 -11.28
CA ASN A 200 -2.17 -19.62 -12.17
C ASN A 200 -1.63 -19.48 -13.60
N ALA A 201 -0.41 -19.00 -13.77
CA ALA A 201 0.14 -18.69 -15.10
C ALA A 201 0.65 -19.94 -15.82
N ALA A 202 1.48 -20.75 -15.17
CA ALA A 202 1.95 -22.02 -15.71
C ALA A 202 0.87 -23.11 -15.62
N GLY A 203 -0.02 -23.02 -14.62
CA GLY A 203 -1.06 -24.03 -14.40
C GLY A 203 -0.49 -25.40 -13.99
N ALA A 204 0.70 -25.41 -13.37
CA ALA A 204 1.50 -26.61 -13.13
C ALA A 204 0.73 -27.68 -12.35
N LYS A 205 0.98 -28.95 -12.71
CA LYS A 205 0.38 -30.14 -12.13
C LYS A 205 1.39 -30.95 -11.32
N PRO A 206 0.95 -31.87 -10.43
CA PRO A 206 1.86 -32.69 -9.62
C PRO A 206 2.92 -33.47 -10.40
N GLU A 207 2.66 -33.81 -11.66
CA GLU A 207 3.56 -34.53 -12.56
C GLU A 207 4.57 -33.64 -13.31
N ASP A 208 4.38 -32.31 -13.28
CA ASP A 208 5.23 -31.39 -14.01
C ASP A 208 6.59 -31.21 -13.30
N SER A 209 7.64 -31.00 -14.10
CA SER A 209 8.96 -30.60 -13.59
C SER A 209 9.13 -29.09 -13.73
N ILE A 210 9.46 -28.41 -12.62
CA ILE A 210 9.62 -26.96 -12.58
C ILE A 210 11.10 -26.61 -12.42
N ALA A 211 11.59 -25.69 -13.26
CA ALA A 211 12.88 -25.04 -13.05
C ALA A 211 12.65 -23.60 -12.57
N VAL A 212 13.22 -23.25 -11.41
CA VAL A 212 13.16 -21.89 -10.84
C VAL A 212 14.50 -21.20 -11.09
N LEU A 213 14.48 -20.14 -11.90
CA LEU A 213 15.66 -19.34 -12.22
C LEU A 213 15.63 -18.04 -11.41
N GLY A 214 16.42 -18.01 -10.33
CA GLY A 214 16.44 -16.92 -9.33
C GLY A 214 15.79 -17.37 -8.02
N LEU A 215 16.53 -17.25 -6.90
CA LEU A 215 16.12 -17.75 -5.57
C LEU A 215 15.94 -16.59 -4.58
N GLY A 216 15.33 -15.49 -5.06
CA GLY A 216 14.98 -14.33 -4.25
C GLY A 216 13.65 -14.51 -3.51
N GLY A 217 13.29 -13.49 -2.73
CA GLY A 217 11.99 -13.35 -2.06
C GLY A 217 11.37 -12.00 -2.38
#